data_AF-A0A059W248-F1
#
_entry.id   AF-A0A059W248-F1
#
_cell.length_a   1.000
_cell.length_b   1.000
_cell.length_c   1.000
_cell.angle_alpha   90.00
_cell.angle_beta   90.00
_cell.angle_gamma   90.00
#
_symmetry.space_group_name_H-M   'P 1'
#
loop_
_entity.id
_entity.type
_entity.pdbx_description
1 polymer ?
#
loop_
_entity_poly.entity_id
_entity_poly.type
_entity_poly.pdbx_seq_one_letter_code
_entity_poly.pdbx_strand_id
1 'polypeptide(L)'
;MRTSLFKPVIALIALTVLGTTAGCATSDQATPVRFSGPRTGAAMQTAPTSKNSLVQMPTHPISFQETSKVGGAGGNTPIALTTYHGKKSGFTGKVWVWAPPEYYEKKNANKGFPVMEALPGAYGYPVNYWIGADLKLEESLATWSKEGKSLPFIVVMPVLNPNDKQYYDGSDIPGQPKIGTWLSKDVPDLVRENFRTLKTRNAWCIMGSSSGGFSALKNVLQNPKDFKVAIPNGPDIVPDSPLWRGHLSAMRANNPEVLAHQLIARGGPDVYLAFQDGSKENTVLPKVRKFIAQYGRGPVKTRLQVVPDGTHSGATYVQGLGMGTMQWVSAHMQGPTG
;
A
#
# COMPACT_ATOMS: atom_id res chain seq x y z
N MET A 1 -6.91 45.67 9.99
CA MET A 1 -6.28 45.51 8.66
C MET A 1 -4.77 45.41 8.81
N ARG A 2 -4.21 44.21 8.68
CA ARG A 2 -2.80 43.95 8.35
C ARG A 2 -2.74 42.53 7.77
N THR A 3 -2.78 42.46 6.44
CA THR A 3 -2.68 41.25 5.64
C THR A 3 -1.21 40.84 5.56
N SER A 4 -0.83 39.70 6.11
CA SER A 4 0.50 39.11 5.87
C SER A 4 0.45 38.27 4.60
N LEU A 5 1.14 38.72 3.55
CA LEU A 5 1.35 37.93 2.33
C LEU A 5 2.31 36.77 2.62
N PHE A 6 1.80 35.54 2.66
CA PHE A 6 2.61 34.34 2.46
C PHE A 6 2.92 34.20 0.97
N LYS A 7 4.20 34.28 0.60
CA LYS A 7 4.67 33.90 -0.74
C LYS A 7 4.89 32.38 -0.77
N PRO A 8 4.33 31.63 -1.74
CA PRO A 8 4.68 30.23 -1.92
C PRO A 8 6.07 30.14 -2.57
N VAL A 9 6.98 29.41 -1.94
CA VAL A 9 8.24 28.99 -2.56
C VAL A 9 7.91 27.81 -3.46
N ILE A 10 7.83 28.05 -4.77
CA ILE A 10 7.74 27.01 -5.79
C ILE A 10 9.17 26.50 -6.02
N ALA A 11 9.49 25.32 -5.49
CA ALA A 11 10.72 24.61 -5.85
C ALA A 11 10.52 24.01 -7.24
N LEU A 12 11.15 24.63 -8.24
CA LEU A 12 11.14 24.17 -9.63
C LEU A 12 12.07 22.94 -9.75
N ILE A 13 11.51 21.75 -9.94
CA ILE A 13 12.29 20.56 -10.33
C ILE A 13 12.47 20.63 -11.85
N ALA A 14 13.68 20.95 -12.30
CA ALA A 14 14.05 20.85 -13.71
C ALA A 14 14.35 19.38 -14.05
N LEU A 15 13.44 18.72 -14.77
CA LEU A 15 13.72 17.45 -15.44
C LEU A 15 14.25 17.76 -16.85
N THR A 16 15.52 17.50 -17.10
CA THR A 16 16.10 17.51 -18.45
C THR A 16 15.68 16.23 -19.18
N VAL A 17 14.76 16.37 -20.15
CA VAL A 17 14.40 15.28 -21.07
C VAL A 17 15.37 15.34 -22.26
N LEU A 18 16.35 14.44 -22.29
CA LEU A 18 17.14 14.16 -23.49
C LEU A 18 16.31 13.26 -24.40
N GLY A 19 15.78 13.84 -25.48
CA GLY A 19 15.12 13.11 -26.55
C GLY A 19 16.12 12.23 -27.29
N THR A 20 15.86 10.92 -27.32
CA THR A 20 16.50 10.00 -28.26
C THR A 20 15.45 9.46 -29.23
N THR A 21 15.89 9.32 -30.47
CA THR A 21 15.13 9.17 -31.70
C THR A 21 14.35 7.86 -31.79
N ALA A 22 13.18 7.95 -32.42
CA ALA A 22 12.24 6.87 -32.67
C ALA A 22 12.87 5.68 -33.41
N GLY A 23 12.81 4.51 -32.77
CA GLY A 23 12.86 3.21 -33.42
C GLY A 23 11.44 2.66 -33.53
N CYS A 24 11.08 2.14 -34.70
CA CYS A 24 9.76 1.59 -35.02
C CYS A 24 9.30 0.57 -33.97
N ALA A 25 8.26 0.90 -33.21
CA ALA A 25 7.60 -0.04 -32.31
C ALA A 25 6.63 -0.91 -33.12
N THR A 26 6.99 -2.18 -33.27
CA THR A 26 5.99 -3.23 -33.47
C THR A 26 5.00 -3.17 -32.32
N SER A 27 3.71 -3.31 -32.63
CA SER A 27 2.64 -3.39 -31.64
C SER A 27 2.88 -4.57 -30.67
N ASP A 28 3.50 -4.31 -29.53
CA ASP A 28 3.65 -5.30 -28.46
C ASP A 28 2.25 -5.66 -27.96
N GLN A 29 1.75 -6.83 -28.40
CA GLN A 29 0.59 -7.42 -27.78
C GLN A 29 0.94 -7.73 -26.33
N ALA A 30 0.36 -6.96 -25.42
CA ALA A 30 0.66 -7.08 -24.00
C ALA A 30 0.34 -8.50 -23.50
N THR A 31 1.30 -9.10 -22.79
CA THR A 31 1.20 -10.50 -22.38
C THR A 31 0.19 -10.66 -21.23
N PRO A 32 -0.85 -11.51 -21.37
CA PRO A 32 -1.78 -11.79 -20.29
C PRO A 32 -1.13 -12.58 -19.15
N VAL A 33 -1.32 -12.14 -17.91
CA VAL A 33 -0.80 -12.79 -16.69
C VAL A 33 -1.95 -13.25 -15.81
N ARG A 34 -1.83 -14.45 -15.22
CA ARG A 34 -2.73 -14.97 -14.17
C ARG A 34 -1.91 -15.42 -12.97
N PHE A 35 -2.41 -15.11 -11.78
CA PHE A 35 -1.78 -15.44 -10.51
C PHE A 35 -2.44 -16.62 -9.78
N SER A 36 -3.45 -17.26 -10.39
CA SER A 36 -4.22 -18.35 -9.77
C SER A 36 -3.48 -19.68 -9.64
N GLY A 37 -2.38 -19.87 -10.37
CA GLY A 37 -1.62 -21.12 -10.42
C GLY A 37 -0.24 -21.02 -9.77
N PRO A 38 0.49 -22.16 -9.64
CA PRO A 38 1.86 -22.18 -9.13
C PRO A 38 2.89 -21.65 -10.14
N ARG A 39 2.47 -21.32 -11.38
CA ARG A 39 3.27 -20.65 -12.40
C ARG A 39 2.43 -19.56 -13.06
N THR A 40 3.09 -18.55 -13.63
CA THR A 40 2.45 -17.54 -14.48
C THR A 40 1.64 -18.22 -15.58
N GLY A 41 0.33 -17.99 -15.61
CA GLY A 41 -0.57 -18.55 -16.62
C GLY A 41 -1.02 -20.01 -16.40
N ALA A 42 -0.61 -20.68 -15.31
CA ALA A 42 -1.08 -22.02 -15.01
C ALA A 42 -2.54 -22.05 -14.53
N ALA A 43 -3.29 -23.06 -14.99
CA ALA A 43 -4.65 -23.34 -14.52
C ALA A 43 -4.67 -23.69 -13.01
N MET A 44 -5.81 -23.40 -12.37
CA MET A 44 -6.05 -23.65 -10.96
C MET A 44 -5.91 -25.14 -10.64
N GLN A 45 -5.01 -25.52 -9.73
CA GLN A 45 -5.09 -26.82 -9.07
C GLN A 45 -5.89 -26.62 -7.78
N THR A 46 -7.09 -27.19 -7.73
CA THR A 46 -7.91 -27.21 -6.51
C THR A 46 -7.27 -28.16 -5.51
N ALA A 47 -6.43 -27.62 -4.62
CA ALA A 47 -6.05 -28.35 -3.42
C ALA A 47 -7.29 -28.49 -2.51
N PRO A 48 -7.53 -29.66 -1.88
CA PRO A 48 -8.58 -29.80 -0.90
C PRO A 48 -8.31 -28.84 0.26
N THR A 49 -9.17 -27.83 0.44
CA THR A 49 -9.06 -26.93 1.59
C THR A 49 -9.76 -27.59 2.78
N SER A 50 -9.00 -27.87 3.85
CA SER A 50 -9.60 -28.30 5.11
C SER A 50 -10.48 -27.17 5.65
N LYS A 51 -11.56 -27.50 6.38
CA LYS A 51 -12.46 -26.50 7.00
C LYS A 51 -11.73 -25.50 7.91
N ASN A 52 -10.53 -25.85 8.39
CA ASN A 52 -9.70 -25.02 9.26
C ASN A 52 -8.52 -24.33 8.53
N SER A 53 -8.39 -24.48 7.21
CA SER A 53 -7.28 -23.85 6.48
C SER A 53 -7.41 -22.34 6.47
N LEU A 54 -6.32 -21.66 6.85
CA LEU A 54 -6.17 -20.21 6.75
C LEU A 54 -6.05 -19.73 5.32
N VAL A 55 -5.79 -20.63 4.37
CA VAL A 55 -5.64 -20.31 2.95
C VAL A 55 -6.98 -19.94 2.34
N GLN A 56 -6.95 -18.85 1.60
CA GLN A 56 -7.99 -18.46 0.67
C GLN A 56 -7.45 -18.66 -0.75
N MET A 57 -8.01 -19.65 -1.44
CA MET A 57 -7.73 -19.87 -2.85
C MET A 57 -8.43 -18.80 -3.70
N PRO A 58 -7.85 -18.43 -4.86
CA PRO A 58 -8.51 -17.56 -5.83
C PRO A 58 -9.89 -18.10 -6.21
N THR A 59 -10.89 -17.23 -6.28
CA THR A 59 -12.28 -17.62 -6.60
C THR A 59 -12.71 -17.22 -8.01
N HIS A 60 -12.24 -16.07 -8.51
CA HIS A 60 -12.63 -15.50 -9.79
C HIS A 60 -11.42 -14.89 -10.51
N PRO A 61 -10.44 -15.71 -10.90
CA PRO A 61 -9.21 -15.18 -11.47
C PRO A 61 -9.44 -14.56 -12.85
N ILE A 62 -9.06 -13.28 -12.97
CA ILE A 62 -9.03 -12.52 -14.21
C ILE A 62 -7.64 -12.58 -14.85
N SER A 63 -7.55 -12.15 -16.10
CA SER A 63 -6.27 -11.90 -16.77
C SER A 63 -5.84 -10.45 -16.53
N PHE A 64 -4.60 -10.26 -16.09
CA PHE A 64 -3.94 -8.97 -15.96
C PHE A 64 -3.05 -8.72 -17.18
N GLN A 65 -2.73 -7.46 -17.46
CA GLN A 65 -1.81 -7.06 -18.51
C GLN A 65 -0.40 -6.90 -17.92
N GLU A 66 0.59 -7.68 -18.37
CA GLU A 66 1.99 -7.43 -17.96
C GLU A 66 2.43 -6.02 -18.38
N THR A 67 3.02 -5.27 -17.45
CA THR A 67 3.55 -3.93 -17.71
C THR A 67 5.08 -3.88 -17.62
N SER A 68 5.67 -4.72 -16.78
CA SER A 68 7.13 -4.80 -16.58
C SER A 68 7.48 -6.09 -15.82
N LYS A 69 8.78 -6.34 -15.61
CA LYS A 69 9.29 -7.46 -14.80
C LYS A 69 10.25 -6.96 -13.73
N VAL A 70 10.25 -7.63 -12.58
CA VAL A 70 11.17 -7.36 -11.48
C VAL A 70 12.39 -8.27 -11.63
N GLY A 71 13.52 -7.68 -12.03
CA GLY A 71 14.80 -8.38 -12.18
C GLY A 71 15.48 -8.71 -10.84
N GLY A 72 16.76 -9.09 -10.91
CA GLY A 72 17.58 -9.32 -9.71
C GLY A 72 16.97 -10.34 -8.76
N ALA A 73 16.80 -9.96 -7.49
CA ALA A 73 16.19 -10.83 -6.50
C ALA A 73 14.72 -11.20 -6.84
N GLY A 74 14.02 -10.36 -7.60
CA GLY A 74 12.64 -10.57 -8.06
C GLY A 74 12.47 -11.63 -9.15
N GLY A 75 13.56 -12.22 -9.66
CA GLY A 75 13.50 -13.44 -10.48
C GLY A 75 12.72 -13.31 -11.79
N ASN A 76 12.67 -12.11 -12.38
CA ASN A 76 11.91 -11.78 -13.60
C ASN A 76 10.39 -12.03 -13.47
N THR A 77 9.86 -11.91 -12.25
CA THR A 77 8.41 -12.01 -12.00
C THR A 77 7.68 -10.76 -12.53
N PRO A 78 6.46 -10.91 -13.07
CA PRO A 78 5.75 -9.81 -13.71
C PRO A 78 5.13 -8.84 -12.71
N ILE A 79 5.22 -7.54 -12.99
CA ILE A 79 4.25 -6.56 -12.52
C ILE A 79 3.15 -6.50 -13.58
N ALA A 80 1.90 -6.65 -13.16
CA ALA A 80 0.76 -6.68 -14.06
C ALA A 80 -0.32 -5.68 -13.63
N LEU A 81 -1.08 -5.18 -14.59
CA LEU A 81 -2.08 -4.12 -14.46
C LEU A 81 -3.48 -4.64 -14.80
N THR A 82 -4.48 -4.12 -14.08
CA THR A 82 -5.88 -4.17 -14.50
C THR A 82 -6.57 -2.83 -14.24
N THR A 83 -7.62 -2.53 -15.00
CA THR A 83 -8.59 -1.49 -14.64
C THR A 83 -9.78 -2.18 -14.00
N TYR A 84 -9.93 -2.00 -12.69
CA TYR A 84 -10.90 -2.73 -11.88
C TYR A 84 -12.08 -1.85 -11.47
N HIS A 85 -13.29 -2.36 -11.64
CA HIS A 85 -14.51 -1.73 -11.15
C HIS A 85 -14.87 -2.30 -9.77
N GLY A 86 -14.73 -1.46 -8.74
CA GLY A 86 -15.06 -1.82 -7.37
C GLY A 86 -16.57 -1.85 -7.16
N LYS A 87 -17.13 -3.03 -6.92
CA LYS A 87 -18.58 -3.23 -6.75
C LYS A 87 -19.13 -2.50 -5.51
N LYS A 88 -18.31 -2.30 -4.47
CA LYS A 88 -18.74 -1.67 -3.20
C LYS A 88 -18.58 -0.15 -3.23
N SER A 89 -17.47 0.34 -3.78
CA SER A 89 -17.22 1.78 -3.93
C SER A 89 -17.96 2.39 -5.12
N GLY A 90 -18.25 1.60 -6.15
CA GLY A 90 -18.69 2.08 -7.46
C GLY A 90 -17.57 2.77 -8.27
N PHE A 91 -16.35 2.80 -7.75
CA PHE A 91 -15.21 3.45 -8.38
C PHE A 91 -14.49 2.50 -9.33
N THR A 92 -14.03 3.02 -10.47
CA THR A 92 -13.19 2.29 -11.43
C THR A 92 -11.80 2.89 -11.41
N GLY A 93 -10.80 2.07 -11.07
CA GLY A 93 -9.42 2.52 -10.92
C GLY A 93 -8.41 1.51 -11.47
N LYS A 94 -7.21 1.99 -11.80
CA LYS A 94 -6.08 1.12 -12.16
C LYS A 94 -5.49 0.49 -10.90
N VAL A 95 -5.12 -0.78 -11.01
CA VAL A 95 -4.45 -1.54 -9.96
C VAL A 95 -3.31 -2.34 -10.56
N TRP A 96 -2.09 -2.09 -10.07
CA TRP A 96 -0.93 -2.92 -10.36
C TRP A 96 -0.76 -3.97 -9.29
N VAL A 97 -0.26 -5.14 -9.67
CA VAL A 97 -0.04 -6.26 -8.77
C VAL A 97 1.29 -6.93 -9.08
N TRP A 98 1.92 -7.43 -8.04
CA TRP A 98 3.13 -8.24 -8.13
C TRP A 98 3.09 -9.36 -7.08
N ALA A 99 3.60 -10.53 -7.45
CA ALA A 99 3.79 -11.64 -6.53
C ALA A 99 5.28 -12.02 -6.45
N PRO A 100 5.79 -12.32 -5.25
CA PRO A 100 7.21 -12.57 -5.03
C PRO A 100 7.62 -13.91 -5.65
N PRO A 101 8.91 -14.14 -5.95
CA PRO A 101 9.40 -15.41 -6.50
C PRO A 101 8.91 -16.64 -5.73
N GLU A 102 8.87 -16.55 -4.40
CA GLU A 102 8.42 -17.60 -3.48
C GLU A 102 6.98 -18.06 -3.76
N TYR A 103 6.14 -17.17 -4.30
CA TYR A 103 4.76 -17.48 -4.67
C TYR A 103 4.68 -18.56 -5.74
N TYR A 104 5.67 -18.64 -6.63
CA TYR A 104 5.70 -19.58 -7.76
C TYR A 104 6.48 -20.87 -7.47
N GLU A 105 7.04 -21.01 -6.28
CA GLU A 105 7.77 -22.20 -5.91
C GLU A 105 6.84 -23.39 -5.65
N LYS A 106 7.15 -24.57 -6.19
CA LYS A 106 6.34 -25.79 -6.00
C LYS A 106 6.07 -26.11 -4.53
N LYS A 107 7.04 -25.87 -3.64
CA LYS A 107 6.90 -26.10 -2.18
C LYS A 107 5.88 -25.18 -1.51
N ASN A 108 5.49 -24.08 -2.16
CA ASN A 108 4.50 -23.11 -1.66
C ASN A 108 3.18 -23.15 -2.45
N ALA A 109 2.99 -24.13 -3.34
CA ALA A 109 1.81 -24.20 -4.21
C ALA A 109 0.46 -24.23 -3.45
N ASN A 110 0.46 -24.74 -2.21
CA ASN A 110 -0.72 -24.83 -1.35
C ASN A 110 -0.73 -23.77 -0.23
N LYS A 111 0.19 -22.81 -0.23
CA LYS A 111 0.25 -21.77 0.81
C LYS A 111 -0.45 -20.50 0.37
N GLY A 112 -1.16 -19.87 1.30
CA GLY A 112 -1.62 -18.49 1.20
C GLY A 112 -0.50 -17.53 1.60
N PHE A 113 -0.40 -16.38 0.94
CA PHE A 113 0.64 -15.38 1.16
C PHE A 113 0.09 -14.13 1.86
N PRO A 114 0.92 -13.40 2.63
CA PRO A 114 0.57 -12.09 3.12
C PRO A 114 0.51 -11.06 1.98
N VAL A 115 -0.27 -10.01 2.20
CA VAL A 115 -0.52 -8.93 1.23
C VAL A 115 -0.06 -7.60 1.81
N MET A 116 0.61 -6.82 0.96
CA MET A 116 0.94 -5.42 1.19
C MET A 116 0.22 -4.56 0.15
N GLU A 117 -0.68 -3.70 0.61
CA GLU A 117 -1.28 -2.65 -0.21
C GLU A 117 -0.40 -1.39 -0.16
N ALA A 118 0.14 -0.97 -1.29
CA ALA A 118 1.15 0.07 -1.42
C ALA A 118 0.57 1.33 -2.07
N LEU A 119 0.27 2.33 -1.24
CA LEU A 119 -0.39 3.57 -1.66
C LEU A 119 0.63 4.65 -2.03
N PRO A 120 0.51 5.26 -3.21
CA PRO A 120 1.35 6.39 -3.58
C PRO A 120 0.88 7.64 -2.83
N GLY A 121 1.65 8.71 -2.93
CA GLY A 121 1.29 10.04 -2.47
C GLY A 121 0.43 10.79 -3.49
N ALA A 122 0.36 12.12 -3.36
CA ALA A 122 -0.54 12.96 -4.15
C ALA A 122 -0.28 12.87 -5.67
N TYR A 123 0.97 12.60 -6.07
CA TYR A 123 1.38 12.48 -7.48
C TYR A 123 1.26 11.05 -8.06
N GLY A 124 0.54 10.15 -7.37
CA GLY A 124 0.36 8.76 -7.76
C GLY A 124 -0.76 8.47 -8.77
N TYR A 125 -1.21 9.48 -9.50
CA TYR A 125 -2.23 9.35 -10.55
C TYR A 125 -1.70 9.93 -11.87
N PRO A 126 -1.94 9.29 -13.03
CA PRO A 126 -2.73 8.06 -13.24
C PRO A 126 -1.94 6.77 -13.02
N VAL A 127 -0.67 6.85 -12.59
CA VAL A 127 0.22 5.71 -12.38
C VAL A 127 0.72 5.70 -10.94
N ASN A 128 0.58 4.55 -10.26
CA ASN A 128 1.15 4.35 -8.94
C ASN A 128 2.67 4.20 -9.06
N TYR A 129 3.44 5.19 -8.58
CA TYR A 129 4.89 5.21 -8.75
C TYR A 129 5.65 4.10 -8.01
N TRP A 130 5.00 3.35 -7.11
CA TRP A 130 5.66 2.21 -6.45
C TRP A 130 6.09 1.13 -7.44
N ILE A 131 5.47 1.06 -8.62
CA ILE A 131 5.88 0.15 -9.71
C ILE A 131 7.21 0.55 -10.38
N GLY A 132 7.72 1.74 -10.05
CA GLY A 132 8.88 2.36 -10.69
C GLY A 132 10.17 1.61 -10.39
N ALA A 133 10.93 1.29 -11.44
CA ALA A 133 12.23 0.64 -11.32
C ALA A 133 13.30 1.53 -10.67
N ASP A 134 13.02 2.82 -10.49
CA ASP A 134 13.82 3.78 -9.74
C ASP A 134 13.67 3.60 -8.23
N LEU A 135 12.47 3.26 -7.75
CA LEU A 135 12.20 2.98 -6.33
C LEU A 135 12.54 1.55 -5.91
N LYS A 136 12.45 0.59 -6.85
CA LYS A 136 12.85 -0.83 -6.63
C LYS A 136 12.19 -1.48 -5.42
N LEU A 137 10.93 -1.15 -5.13
CA LEU A 137 10.25 -1.66 -3.96
C LEU A 137 10.18 -3.20 -3.98
N GLU A 138 9.71 -3.78 -5.07
CA GLU A 138 9.49 -5.22 -5.23
C GLU A 138 10.82 -5.98 -5.23
N GLU A 139 11.85 -5.45 -5.91
CA GLU A 139 13.19 -6.04 -5.90
C GLU A 139 13.79 -6.02 -4.48
N SER A 140 13.58 -4.93 -3.73
CA SER A 140 14.03 -4.81 -2.34
C SER A 140 13.29 -5.79 -1.43
N LEU A 141 11.97 -5.90 -1.56
CA LEU A 141 11.16 -6.88 -0.82
C LEU A 141 11.59 -8.32 -1.12
N ALA A 142 11.84 -8.66 -2.39
CA ALA A 142 12.36 -9.97 -2.76
C ALA A 142 13.75 -10.23 -2.16
N THR A 143 14.62 -9.22 -2.12
CA THR A 143 15.95 -9.31 -1.49
C THR A 143 15.82 -9.58 0.00
N TRP A 144 15.05 -8.76 0.73
CA TRP A 144 14.85 -8.93 2.16
C TRP A 144 14.12 -10.22 2.53
N SER A 145 13.24 -10.73 1.66
CA SER A 145 12.61 -12.05 1.83
C SER A 145 13.64 -13.17 1.79
N LYS A 146 14.53 -13.16 0.79
CA LYS A 146 15.64 -14.14 0.70
C LYS A 146 16.59 -14.06 1.90
N GLU A 147 16.81 -12.87 2.44
CA GLU A 147 17.64 -12.64 3.63
C GLU A 147 16.93 -12.98 4.96
N GLY A 148 15.64 -13.36 4.93
CA GLY A 148 14.85 -13.60 6.14
C GLY A 148 14.50 -12.33 6.94
N LYS A 149 14.70 -11.15 6.34
CA LYS A 149 14.36 -9.83 6.92
C LYS A 149 12.97 -9.34 6.53
N SER A 150 12.29 -10.01 5.61
CA SER A 150 10.91 -9.72 5.22
C SER A 150 10.13 -11.02 5.01
N LEU A 151 8.81 -11.00 5.19
CA LEU A 151 7.93 -11.99 4.57
C LEU A 151 7.86 -11.74 3.05
N PRO A 152 7.57 -12.78 2.24
CA PRO A 152 7.29 -12.61 0.83
C PRO A 152 5.84 -12.11 0.66
N PHE A 153 5.68 -10.81 0.41
CA PHE A 153 4.36 -10.19 0.23
C PHE A 153 3.91 -10.24 -1.23
N ILE A 154 2.63 -10.58 -1.45
CA ILE A 154 1.92 -10.09 -2.64
C ILE A 154 1.80 -8.57 -2.47
N VAL A 155 2.22 -7.80 -3.48
CA VAL A 155 2.13 -6.35 -3.45
C VAL A 155 1.03 -5.90 -4.40
N VAL A 156 0.07 -5.14 -3.87
CA VAL A 156 -1.02 -4.52 -4.65
C VAL A 156 -0.88 -3.01 -4.58
N MET A 157 -0.93 -2.36 -5.73
CA MET A 157 -0.59 -0.97 -5.93
C MET A 157 -1.76 -0.28 -6.65
N PRO A 158 -2.85 0.05 -5.94
CA PRO A 158 -3.96 0.77 -6.54
C PRO A 158 -3.62 2.25 -6.76
N VAL A 159 -4.34 2.93 -7.65
CA VAL A 159 -4.40 4.39 -7.59
C VAL A 159 -5.02 4.83 -6.27
N LEU A 160 -4.48 5.90 -5.67
CA LEU A 160 -5.03 6.49 -4.45
C LEU A 160 -6.18 7.46 -4.73
N ASN A 161 -6.04 8.29 -5.77
CA ASN A 161 -7.03 9.32 -6.10
C ASN A 161 -7.71 9.02 -7.46
N PRO A 162 -8.97 9.45 -7.65
CA PRO A 162 -9.67 9.39 -8.94
C PRO A 162 -9.06 10.25 -10.05
N ASN A 163 -8.28 11.25 -9.68
CA ASN A 163 -7.63 12.22 -10.57
C ASN A 163 -6.42 12.86 -9.86
N ASP A 164 -5.72 13.73 -10.58
CA ASP A 164 -4.54 14.49 -10.13
C ASP A 164 -4.89 15.91 -9.61
N LYS A 165 -6.17 16.27 -9.55
CA LYS A 165 -6.63 17.64 -9.21
C LYS A 165 -6.90 17.82 -7.73
N GLN A 166 -7.34 16.76 -7.06
CA GLN A 166 -7.81 16.81 -5.68
C GLN A 166 -7.31 15.61 -4.89
N TYR A 167 -7.07 15.84 -3.61
CA TYR A 167 -6.76 14.79 -2.66
C TYR A 167 -8.03 14.38 -1.91
N TYR A 168 -8.33 13.08 -1.84
CA TYR A 168 -9.59 12.55 -1.30
C TYR A 168 -9.45 11.98 0.12
N ASP A 169 -8.30 12.17 0.78
CA ASP A 169 -8.02 11.65 2.13
C ASP A 169 -8.16 10.12 2.25
N GLY A 170 -8.11 9.39 1.13
CA GLY A 170 -8.44 7.97 1.08
C GLY A 170 -9.83 7.67 1.68
N SER A 171 -10.79 8.59 1.56
CA SER A 171 -12.06 8.59 2.31
C SER A 171 -13.30 8.49 1.43
N ASP A 172 -14.41 8.08 2.04
CA ASP A 172 -15.74 8.18 1.44
C ASP A 172 -16.34 9.55 1.79
N ILE A 173 -15.83 10.60 1.15
CA ILE A 173 -16.33 11.97 1.34
C ILE A 173 -17.71 12.08 0.68
N PRO A 174 -18.75 12.63 1.36
CA PRO A 174 -20.07 12.75 0.76
C PRO A 174 -20.05 13.48 -0.59
N GLY A 175 -20.76 12.94 -1.58
CA GLY A 175 -20.80 13.47 -2.95
C GLY A 175 -19.54 13.21 -3.79
N GLN A 176 -18.55 12.49 -3.26
CA GLN A 176 -17.30 12.14 -3.96
C GLN A 176 -17.18 10.63 -4.20
N PRO A 177 -16.28 10.17 -5.09
CA PRO A 177 -15.93 8.76 -5.19
C PRO A 177 -15.55 8.15 -3.84
N LYS A 178 -16.00 6.92 -3.57
CA LYS A 178 -15.81 6.22 -2.29
C LYS A 178 -14.43 5.58 -2.18
N ILE A 179 -13.41 6.41 -1.97
CA ILE A 179 -12.02 5.95 -1.96
C ILE A 179 -11.69 5.16 -0.68
N GLY A 180 -12.33 5.45 0.44
CA GLY A 180 -12.17 4.66 1.66
C GLY A 180 -12.66 3.22 1.48
N THR A 181 -13.82 3.05 0.83
CA THR A 181 -14.34 1.73 0.48
C THR A 181 -13.50 1.04 -0.61
N TRP A 182 -13.01 1.78 -1.60
CA TRP A 182 -12.12 1.24 -2.64
C TRP A 182 -10.88 0.56 -2.04
N LEU A 183 -10.16 1.28 -1.17
CA LEU A 183 -8.93 0.77 -0.54
C LEU A 183 -9.21 -0.30 0.52
N SER A 184 -10.26 -0.15 1.32
CA SER A 184 -10.52 -1.09 2.43
C SER A 184 -11.27 -2.35 2.04
N LYS A 185 -11.95 -2.38 0.87
CA LYS A 185 -12.81 -3.48 0.46
C LYS A 185 -12.55 -3.95 -0.96
N ASP A 186 -12.68 -3.09 -1.96
CA ASP A 186 -12.64 -3.51 -3.36
C ASP A 186 -11.25 -3.99 -3.78
N VAL A 187 -10.18 -3.29 -3.40
CA VAL A 187 -8.80 -3.71 -3.68
C VAL A 187 -8.46 -5.03 -2.97
N PRO A 188 -8.73 -5.20 -1.66
CA PRO A 188 -8.58 -6.50 -1.01
C PRO A 188 -9.40 -7.62 -1.65
N ASP A 189 -10.62 -7.36 -2.11
CA ASP A 189 -11.46 -8.35 -2.79
C ASP A 189 -10.84 -8.77 -4.13
N LEU A 190 -10.36 -7.82 -4.94
CA LEU A 190 -9.62 -8.11 -6.17
C LEU A 190 -8.44 -9.06 -5.89
N VAL A 191 -7.64 -8.80 -4.86
CA VAL A 191 -6.50 -9.66 -4.54
C VAL A 191 -6.96 -11.04 -4.09
N ARG A 192 -7.97 -11.13 -3.22
CA ARG A 192 -8.53 -12.41 -2.76
C ARG A 192 -9.12 -13.25 -3.89
N GLU A 193 -9.74 -12.62 -4.88
CA GLU A 193 -10.32 -13.28 -6.04
C GLU A 193 -9.27 -13.87 -6.98
N ASN A 194 -8.03 -13.35 -6.95
CA ASN A 194 -7.01 -13.61 -7.96
C ASN A 194 -5.73 -14.29 -7.45
N PHE A 195 -5.47 -14.26 -6.15
CA PHE A 195 -4.25 -14.75 -5.52
C PHE A 195 -4.53 -15.74 -4.38
N ARG A 196 -3.56 -16.63 -4.10
CA ARG A 196 -3.52 -17.43 -2.88
C ARG A 196 -3.17 -16.51 -1.70
N THR A 197 -4.17 -16.11 -0.95
CA THR A 197 -4.01 -15.22 0.22
C THR A 197 -4.34 -15.96 1.51
N LEU A 198 -4.17 -15.27 2.65
CA LEU A 198 -4.64 -15.75 3.94
C LEU A 198 -5.93 -15.01 4.34
N LYS A 199 -6.89 -15.74 4.90
CA LYS A 199 -8.21 -15.23 5.34
C LYS A 199 -8.12 -14.24 6.52
N THR A 200 -7.03 -14.29 7.28
CA THR A 200 -6.85 -13.53 8.52
C THR A 200 -6.27 -12.15 8.27
N ARG A 201 -6.72 -11.14 9.02
CA ARG A 201 -6.11 -9.80 9.07
C ARG A 201 -4.61 -9.82 9.40
N ASN A 202 -4.14 -10.88 10.07
CA ASN A 202 -2.74 -11.01 10.45
C ASN A 202 -1.80 -11.07 9.24
N ALA A 203 -2.35 -11.30 8.04
CA ALA A 203 -1.62 -11.34 6.79
C ALA A 203 -1.78 -10.06 5.94
N TRP A 204 -2.45 -9.02 6.44
CA TRP A 204 -2.75 -7.80 5.69
C TRP A 204 -2.04 -6.58 6.28
N CYS A 205 -1.18 -5.98 5.44
CA CYS A 205 -0.48 -4.74 5.69
C CYS A 205 -0.89 -3.69 4.66
N ILE A 206 -1.01 -2.43 5.09
CA ILE A 206 -1.18 -1.29 4.20
C ILE A 206 -0.05 -0.29 4.42
N MET A 207 0.62 0.13 3.37
CA MET A 207 1.66 1.15 3.44
C MET A 207 1.34 2.30 2.51
N GLY A 208 1.96 3.43 2.74
CA GLY A 208 1.93 4.49 1.76
C GLY A 208 2.85 5.63 2.12
N SER A 209 3.01 6.57 1.18
CA SER A 209 3.83 7.76 1.38
C SER A 209 3.00 9.03 1.32
N SER A 210 3.32 10.01 2.16
CA SER A 210 2.62 11.30 2.21
C SER A 210 1.11 11.12 2.44
N SER A 211 0.26 11.58 1.51
CA SER A 211 -1.18 11.29 1.49
C SER A 211 -1.53 9.79 1.50
N GLY A 212 -0.73 8.94 0.87
CA GLY A 212 -0.84 7.49 0.99
C GLY A 212 -0.48 7.00 2.39
N GLY A 213 0.45 7.66 3.07
CA GLY A 213 0.81 7.39 4.46
C GLY A 213 -0.33 7.73 5.42
N PHE A 214 -0.97 8.89 5.23
CA PHE A 214 -2.20 9.24 5.95
C PHE A 214 -3.30 8.20 5.71
N SER A 215 -3.53 7.85 4.43
CA SER A 215 -4.56 6.88 4.05
C SER A 215 -4.31 5.50 4.66
N ALA A 216 -3.06 5.04 4.71
CA ALA A 216 -2.66 3.79 5.35
C ALA A 216 -2.89 3.82 6.87
N LEU A 217 -2.44 4.90 7.54
CA LEU A 217 -2.65 5.10 8.98
C LEU A 217 -4.15 5.10 9.33
N LYS A 218 -4.94 5.87 8.59
CA LYS A 218 -6.39 5.94 8.81
C LYS A 218 -7.06 4.60 8.53
N ASN A 219 -6.72 3.92 7.43
CA ASN A 219 -7.36 2.68 7.03
C ASN A 219 -7.20 1.59 8.10
N VAL A 220 -6.00 1.36 8.63
CA VAL A 220 -5.80 0.32 9.66
C VAL A 220 -6.52 0.64 10.97
N LEU A 221 -6.64 1.92 11.33
CA LEU A 221 -7.37 2.36 12.52
C LEU A 221 -8.89 2.28 12.34
N GLN A 222 -9.39 2.51 11.12
CA GLN A 222 -10.80 2.45 10.77
C GLN A 222 -11.28 1.02 10.51
N ASN A 223 -10.40 0.16 9.97
CA ASN A 223 -10.67 -1.24 9.61
C ASN A 223 -9.73 -2.21 10.37
N PRO A 224 -9.66 -2.15 11.71
CA PRO A 224 -8.71 -2.94 12.47
C PRO A 224 -9.06 -4.44 12.48
N LYS A 225 -10.20 -4.84 11.89
CA LYS A 225 -10.55 -6.25 11.68
C LYS A 225 -10.08 -6.82 10.36
N ASP A 226 -9.69 -5.96 9.41
CA ASP A 226 -9.28 -6.34 8.06
C ASP A 226 -7.77 -6.19 7.86
N PHE A 227 -7.18 -5.15 8.46
CA PHE A 227 -5.74 -4.87 8.42
C PHE A 227 -5.14 -4.98 9.83
N LYS A 228 -3.92 -5.53 9.92
CA LYS A 228 -3.17 -5.62 11.18
C LYS A 228 -2.05 -4.61 11.28
N VAL A 229 -1.37 -4.36 10.17
CA VAL A 229 -0.17 -3.54 10.15
C VAL A 229 -0.36 -2.38 9.18
N ALA A 230 0.14 -1.20 9.55
CA ALA A 230 0.38 -0.14 8.60
C ALA A 230 1.83 0.33 8.64
N ILE A 231 2.32 0.81 7.49
CA ILE A 231 3.59 1.52 7.35
C ILE A 231 3.31 2.94 6.84
N PRO A 232 2.97 3.88 7.73
CA PRO A 232 2.74 5.27 7.35
C PRO A 232 4.09 5.96 7.11
N ASN A 233 4.43 6.24 5.85
CA ASN A 233 5.66 6.93 5.49
C ASN A 233 5.40 8.43 5.30
N GLY A 234 6.01 9.28 6.14
CA GLY A 234 5.79 10.71 6.17
C GLY A 234 4.31 11.12 6.17
N PRO A 235 3.45 10.56 7.04
CA PRO A 235 2.01 10.83 6.99
C PRO A 235 1.66 12.18 7.64
N ASP A 236 0.59 12.80 7.17
CA ASP A 236 -0.19 13.66 8.07
C ASP A 236 -0.96 12.80 9.10
N ILE A 237 -1.40 13.43 10.19
CA ILE A 237 -2.09 12.75 11.30
C ILE A 237 -3.55 13.19 11.48
N VAL A 238 -4.01 14.13 10.65
CA VAL A 238 -5.37 14.65 10.60
C VAL A 238 -5.78 14.87 9.13
N PRO A 239 -7.07 14.73 8.79
CA PRO A 239 -7.56 14.95 7.43
C PRO A 239 -7.43 16.41 7.04
N ASP A 240 -7.05 16.68 5.80
CA ASP A 240 -6.80 18.02 5.27
C ASP A 240 -7.38 18.26 3.87
N SER A 241 -8.11 17.29 3.31
CA SER A 241 -8.75 17.47 2.00
C SER A 241 -9.71 18.66 1.99
N PRO A 242 -9.63 19.55 0.99
CA PRO A 242 -10.59 20.66 0.86
C PRO A 242 -12.02 20.17 0.58
N LEU A 243 -12.19 18.91 0.16
CA LEU A 243 -13.49 18.29 -0.10
C LEU A 243 -14.31 18.05 1.18
N TRP A 244 -13.69 18.16 2.36
CA TRP A 244 -14.41 18.09 3.63
C TRP A 244 -15.23 19.33 3.96
N ARG A 245 -15.14 20.41 3.17
CA ARG A 245 -15.95 21.61 3.38
C ARG A 245 -17.44 21.25 3.37
N GLY A 246 -18.12 21.54 4.48
CA GLY A 246 -19.54 21.17 4.68
C GLY A 246 -19.76 19.78 5.28
N HIS A 247 -18.70 19.02 5.55
CA HIS A 247 -18.76 17.63 6.03
C HIS A 247 -17.91 17.38 7.29
N LEU A 248 -17.82 18.38 8.20
CA LEU A 248 -16.91 18.34 9.36
C LEU A 248 -17.11 17.15 10.30
N SER A 249 -18.36 16.68 10.49
CA SER A 249 -18.61 15.49 11.31
C SER A 249 -18.04 14.22 10.68
N ALA A 250 -18.19 14.07 9.36
CA ALA A 250 -17.61 12.95 8.61
C ALA A 250 -16.07 13.04 8.57
N MET A 251 -15.53 14.25 8.41
CA MET A 251 -14.08 14.51 8.50
C MET A 251 -13.53 14.08 9.86
N ARG A 252 -14.19 14.46 10.97
CA ARG A 252 -13.78 14.05 12.32
C ARG A 252 -13.82 12.54 12.51
N ALA A 253 -14.79 11.84 11.92
CA ALA A 253 -14.87 10.38 11.96
C ALA A 253 -13.76 9.69 11.13
N ASN A 254 -13.11 10.42 10.22
CA ASN A 254 -11.96 9.97 9.42
C ASN A 254 -10.62 10.46 9.98
N ASN A 255 -10.60 11.06 11.17
CA ASN A 255 -9.38 11.56 11.78
C ASN A 255 -8.62 10.44 12.54
N PRO A 256 -7.36 10.12 12.20
CA PRO A 256 -6.55 9.13 12.91
C PRO A 256 -6.46 9.34 14.42
N GLU A 257 -6.36 10.57 14.91
CA GLU A 257 -6.34 10.87 16.36
C GLU A 257 -7.64 10.40 17.03
N VAL A 258 -8.79 10.66 16.40
CA VAL A 258 -10.11 10.24 16.88
C VAL A 258 -10.25 8.72 16.81
N LEU A 259 -9.86 8.12 15.69
CA LEU A 259 -9.94 6.67 15.48
C LEU A 259 -9.07 5.91 16.48
N ALA A 260 -7.84 6.36 16.71
CA ALA A 260 -6.93 5.76 17.67
C ALA A 260 -7.45 5.91 19.11
N HIS A 261 -7.94 7.10 19.48
CA HIS A 261 -8.59 7.30 20.79
C HIS A 261 -9.75 6.32 21.00
N GLN A 262 -10.63 6.16 20.00
CA GLN A 262 -11.75 5.24 20.10
C GLN A 262 -11.33 3.76 20.12
N LEU A 263 -10.27 3.39 19.38
CA LEU A 263 -9.74 2.03 19.40
C LEU A 263 -9.19 1.66 20.79
N ILE A 264 -8.46 2.59 21.40
CA ILE A 264 -7.94 2.45 22.77
C ILE A 264 -9.08 2.35 23.77
N ALA A 265 -10.05 3.28 23.72
CA ALA A 265 -11.16 3.32 24.66
C ALA A 265 -12.03 2.05 24.62
N ARG A 266 -12.17 1.43 23.44
CA ARG A 266 -12.94 0.19 23.25
C ARG A 266 -12.14 -1.08 23.55
N GLY A 267 -10.82 -0.99 23.79
CA GLY A 267 -9.96 -2.18 23.91
C GLY A 267 -10.00 -3.06 22.64
N GLY A 268 -9.97 -2.44 21.46
CA GLY A 268 -10.05 -3.15 20.19
C GLY A 268 -8.84 -4.05 19.91
N PRO A 269 -8.80 -4.76 18.76
CA PRO A 269 -7.67 -5.64 18.44
C PRO A 269 -6.39 -4.83 18.22
N ASP A 270 -5.25 -5.44 18.52
CA ASP A 270 -3.95 -4.83 18.28
C ASP A 270 -3.76 -4.44 16.81
N VAL A 271 -3.31 -3.20 16.59
CA VAL A 271 -2.80 -2.68 15.31
C VAL A 271 -1.35 -2.27 15.48
N TYR A 272 -0.55 -2.48 14.44
CA TYR A 272 0.89 -2.22 14.46
C TYR A 272 1.23 -1.13 13.44
N LEU A 273 1.74 0.00 13.90
CA LEU A 273 2.03 1.18 13.10
C LEU A 273 3.55 1.37 13.03
N ALA A 274 4.15 1.03 11.89
CA ALA A 274 5.56 1.25 11.61
C ALA A 274 5.75 2.58 10.88
N PHE A 275 5.75 3.69 11.60
CA PHE A 275 6.00 5.00 11.03
C PHE A 275 7.42 5.11 10.46
N GLN A 276 7.57 5.83 9.35
CA GLN A 276 8.88 6.20 8.81
C GLN A 276 8.90 7.64 8.34
N ASP A 277 9.90 8.39 8.77
CA ASP A 277 10.12 9.78 8.32
C ASP A 277 11.61 10.00 8.02
N GLY A 278 11.92 10.87 7.08
CA GLY A 278 13.24 11.43 6.90
C GLY A 278 13.59 12.42 8.02
N SER A 279 14.86 12.43 8.45
CA SER A 279 15.32 13.39 9.47
C SER A 279 15.19 14.87 9.08
N LYS A 280 15.06 15.18 7.78
CA LYS A 280 14.84 16.54 7.26
C LYS A 280 13.37 16.91 7.11
N GLU A 281 12.44 16.04 7.49
CA GLU A 281 11.00 16.30 7.44
C GLU A 281 10.51 17.10 8.66
N ASN A 282 10.99 18.34 8.79
CA ASN A 282 10.80 19.18 9.97
C ASN A 282 9.32 19.48 10.32
N THR A 283 8.39 19.32 9.38
CA THR A 283 6.96 19.56 9.58
C THR A 283 6.16 18.28 9.84
N VAL A 284 6.65 17.12 9.41
CA VAL A 284 5.96 15.82 9.50
C VAL A 284 6.42 15.06 10.75
N LEU A 285 7.73 14.98 10.96
CA LEU A 285 8.31 14.22 12.07
C LEU A 285 7.79 14.64 13.46
N PRO A 286 7.62 15.94 13.77
CA PRO A 286 7.00 16.33 15.04
C PRO A 286 5.54 15.86 15.19
N LYS A 287 4.76 15.83 14.10
CA LYS A 287 3.38 15.35 14.11
C LYS A 287 3.34 13.84 14.40
N VAL A 288 4.19 13.06 13.74
CA VAL A 288 4.30 11.61 13.97
C VAL A 288 4.71 11.33 15.41
N ARG A 289 5.73 12.03 15.94
CA ARG A 289 6.14 11.91 17.35
C ARG A 289 5.00 12.24 18.32
N LYS A 290 4.24 13.32 18.05
CA LYS A 290 3.05 13.68 18.84
C LYS A 290 2.02 12.56 18.83
N PHE A 291 1.69 12.01 17.66
CA PHE A 291 0.72 10.92 17.54
C PHE A 291 1.17 9.69 18.34
N ILE A 292 2.43 9.28 18.20
CA ILE A 292 3.00 8.15 18.96
C ILE A 292 2.93 8.41 20.47
N ALA A 293 3.32 9.59 20.95
CA ALA A 293 3.29 9.92 22.36
C ALA A 293 1.87 9.89 22.96
N GLN A 294 0.85 10.30 22.19
CA GLN A 294 -0.53 10.38 22.65
C GLN A 294 -1.30 9.06 22.52
N TYR A 295 -1.03 8.31 21.45
CA TYR A 295 -1.85 7.17 21.04
C TYR A 295 -1.10 5.85 20.97
N GLY A 296 0.23 5.81 21.10
CA GLY A 296 1.05 4.58 21.09
C GLY A 296 0.93 3.74 22.35
N ARG A 297 -0.29 3.35 22.72
CA ARG A 297 -0.62 2.60 23.94
C ARG A 297 -1.79 1.64 23.73
N GLY A 298 -1.94 0.69 24.64
CA GLY A 298 -3.00 -0.31 24.57
C GLY A 298 -2.92 -1.07 23.23
N PRO A 299 -4.00 -1.12 22.43
CA PRO A 299 -4.01 -1.84 21.16
C PRO A 299 -3.26 -1.16 20.02
N VAL A 300 -2.82 0.10 20.18
CA VAL A 300 -2.05 0.81 19.14
C VAL A 300 -0.56 0.64 19.45
N LYS A 301 0.07 -0.32 18.76
CA LYS A 301 1.51 -0.58 18.88
C LYS A 301 2.25 0.25 17.83
N THR A 302 3.28 0.98 18.23
CA THR A 302 3.98 1.90 17.33
C THR A 302 5.49 1.65 17.30
N ARG A 303 6.09 1.81 16.13
CA ARG A 303 7.54 1.96 15.91
C ARG A 303 7.76 3.17 15.01
N LEU A 304 8.86 3.88 15.21
CA LEU A 304 9.29 4.98 14.34
C LEU A 304 10.69 4.70 13.80
N GLN A 305 10.82 4.68 12.48
CA GLN A 305 12.10 4.70 11.78
C GLN A 305 12.39 6.12 11.29
N VAL A 306 13.43 6.75 11.83
CA VAL A 306 13.93 8.01 11.27
C VAL A 306 15.08 7.68 10.33
N VAL A 307 15.00 8.11 9.07
CA VAL A 307 16.04 7.90 8.07
C VAL A 307 17.05 9.07 8.14
N PRO A 308 18.32 8.81 8.51
CA PRO A 308 19.36 9.84 8.54
C PRO A 308 19.50 10.52 7.19
N ASP A 309 19.59 11.85 7.20
CA ASP A 309 19.61 12.72 6.02
C ASP A 309 18.42 12.61 5.05
N GLY A 310 17.45 11.74 5.35
CA GLY A 310 16.28 11.47 4.55
C GLY A 310 15.36 12.67 4.41
N THR A 311 14.72 12.77 3.24
CA THR A 311 13.75 13.80 2.86
C THR A 311 12.38 13.18 2.60
N HIS A 312 11.36 14.00 2.33
CA HIS A 312 10.01 13.53 2.03
C HIS A 312 9.93 12.89 0.62
N SER A 313 10.43 11.66 0.46
CA SER A 313 10.57 11.00 -0.85
C SER A 313 10.42 9.48 -0.78
N GLY A 314 9.92 8.87 -1.87
CA GLY A 314 9.81 7.43 -2.01
C GLY A 314 11.13 6.69 -1.75
N ALA A 315 12.25 7.21 -2.26
CA ALA A 315 13.58 6.63 -2.05
C ALA A 315 13.99 6.61 -0.57
N THR A 316 13.74 7.70 0.17
CA THR A 316 13.96 7.75 1.63
C THR A 316 13.13 6.68 2.33
N TYR A 317 11.88 6.50 1.93
CA TYR A 317 11.01 5.51 2.55
C TYR A 317 11.41 4.06 2.23
N VAL A 318 11.84 3.75 1.00
CA VAL A 318 12.40 2.43 0.67
C VAL A 318 13.67 2.15 1.47
N GLN A 319 14.54 3.13 1.64
CA GLN A 319 15.70 3.00 2.54
C GLN A 319 15.26 2.68 3.96
N GLY A 320 14.27 3.40 4.50
CA GLY A 320 13.70 3.14 5.81
C GLY A 320 13.13 1.72 5.98
N LEU A 321 12.51 1.18 4.92
CA LEU A 321 11.99 -0.19 4.91
C LEU A 321 13.11 -1.21 5.20
N GLY A 322 14.27 -1.00 4.57
CA GLY A 322 15.47 -1.84 4.74
C GLY A 322 16.21 -1.65 6.05
N MET A 323 15.99 -0.55 6.78
CA MET A 323 16.61 -0.27 8.09
C MET A 323 15.95 -1.03 9.27
N GLY A 324 15.29 -2.17 8.97
CA GLY A 324 14.65 -3.02 9.97
C GLY A 324 13.14 -2.79 10.14
N THR A 325 12.55 -1.84 9.40
CA THR A 325 11.08 -1.72 9.39
C THR A 325 10.42 -2.97 8.83
N MET A 326 10.91 -3.51 7.71
CA MET A 326 10.33 -4.73 7.15
C MET A 326 10.50 -5.94 8.06
N GLN A 327 11.61 -6.01 8.80
CA GLN A 327 11.83 -7.07 9.78
C GLN A 327 10.83 -6.97 10.93
N TRP A 328 10.61 -5.77 11.46
CA TRP A 328 9.62 -5.54 12.52
C TRP A 328 8.19 -5.80 12.03
N VAL A 329 7.83 -5.33 10.84
CA VAL A 329 6.51 -5.59 10.22
C VAL A 329 6.28 -7.09 10.09
N SER A 330 7.26 -7.80 9.52
CA SER A 330 7.21 -9.24 9.28
C SER A 330 7.07 -10.05 10.56
N ALA A 331 7.74 -9.65 11.64
CA ALA A 331 7.63 -10.31 12.94
C ALA A 331 6.23 -10.24 13.56
N HIS A 332 5.38 -9.28 13.14
CA HIS A 332 4.02 -9.11 13.64
C HIS A 332 2.95 -9.64 12.68
N MET A 333 3.36 -10.27 11.57
CA MET A 333 2.47 -10.76 10.52
C MET A 333 2.54 -12.27 10.33
N GLN A 334 1.46 -12.82 9.77
CA GLN A 334 1.41 -14.21 9.36
C GLN A 334 2.13 -14.39 8.02
N GLY A 335 3.20 -15.17 8.01
CA GLY A 335 3.89 -15.59 6.79
C GLY A 335 3.15 -16.66 5.99
N PRO A 336 3.71 -17.11 4.85
CA PRO A 336 3.07 -18.11 4.01
C PRO A 336 2.72 -19.39 4.77
N THR A 337 1.44 -19.78 4.75
CA THR A 337 0.89 -20.89 5.55
C THR A 337 -0.10 -21.71 4.72
N GLY A 338 -0.18 -23.02 4.95
CA GLY A 338 -1.13 -23.97 4.31
C GLY A 338 -2.32 -24.30 5.21
#